data_AF-A0A844END2-F1
#
_entry.id   AF-A0A844END2-F1
#
_cell.length_a   1.000
_cell.length_b   1.000
_cell.length_c   1.000
_cell.angle_alpha   90.00
_cell.angle_beta   90.00
_cell.angle_gamma   90.00
#
_symmetry.space_group_name_H-M   'P 1'
#
loop_
_entity.id
_entity.type
_entity.pdbx_description
1 polymer ?
#
loop_
_entity_poly.entity_id
_entity_poly.type
_entity_poly.pdbx_seq_one_letter_code
_entity_poly.pdbx_strand_id
1 'polypeptide(L)'
;MKLVRLYRRLEIDGKKGKLTLKSYAKVPDNISMDIEASYASGSKETTQVSVMNLPAEDINYLTKGSNARVYGGWYSEDGSSNNVGIIMEGKLATPTPSTIDSSGKSTTITIVDG
;
A
#
# COMPACT_ATOMS: atom_id res chain seq x y z
N MET A 1 20.61 -6.31 -18.62
CA MET A 1 20.06 -5.75 -17.36
C MET A 1 20.07 -6.85 -16.32
N LYS A 2 20.55 -6.59 -15.10
CA LYS A 2 20.37 -7.55 -13.98
C LYS A 2 18.87 -7.62 -13.67
N LEU A 3 18.32 -8.83 -13.52
CA LEU A 3 16.91 -9.00 -13.17
C LEU A 3 16.64 -8.36 -11.80
N VAL A 4 15.55 -7.60 -11.71
CA VAL A 4 15.11 -6.92 -10.49
C VAL A 4 13.67 -7.26 -10.18
N ARG A 5 13.30 -7.17 -8.90
CA ARG A 5 11.98 -7.53 -8.40
C ARG A 5 11.34 -6.32 -7.74
N LEU A 6 10.13 -6.00 -8.16
CA LEU A 6 9.36 -4.91 -7.57
C LEU A 6 8.96 -5.27 -6.14
N TYR A 7 9.11 -4.30 -5.25
CA TYR A 7 8.67 -4.38 -3.87
C TYR A 7 7.74 -3.23 -3.54
N ARG A 8 6.63 -3.55 -2.89
CA ARG A 8 5.66 -2.59 -2.37
C ARG A 8 5.28 -2.97 -0.95
N ARG A 9 5.26 -1.99 -0.05
CA ARG A 9 4.77 -2.18 1.31
C ARG A 9 3.95 -0.99 1.76
N LEU A 10 2.84 -1.26 2.43
CA LEU A 10 2.04 -0.29 3.16
C LEU A 10 2.11 -0.63 4.66
N GLU A 11 2.47 0.35 5.48
CA GLU A 11 2.40 0.25 6.94
C GLU A 11 1.38 1.26 7.46
N ILE A 12 0.52 0.83 8.39
CA ILE A 12 -0.52 1.66 9.01
C ILE A 12 -0.47 1.46 10.52
N ASP A 13 -0.28 2.56 11.25
CA ASP A 13 -0.31 2.59 12.72
C ASP A 13 -1.77 2.76 13.19
N GLY A 14 -2.57 1.71 13.04
CA GLY A 14 -4.00 1.70 13.36
C GLY A 14 -4.30 1.60 14.86
N LYS A 15 -5.56 1.85 15.25
CA LYS A 15 -5.98 1.78 16.67
C LYS A 15 -5.82 0.39 17.32
N LYS A 16 -5.95 -0.67 16.52
CA LYS A 16 -5.80 -2.07 16.98
C LYS A 16 -4.36 -2.55 16.97
N GLY A 17 -3.43 -1.74 16.47
CA GLY A 17 -2.03 -2.10 16.27
C GLY A 17 -1.55 -1.77 14.86
N LYS A 18 -0.34 -2.20 14.55
CA LYS A 18 0.32 -1.94 13.27
C LYS A 18 -0.11 -2.97 12.22
N LEU A 19 -0.74 -2.52 11.13
CA LEU A 19 -0.98 -3.32 9.95
C LEU A 19 0.19 -3.16 8.97
N THR A 20 0.74 -4.26 8.47
CA THR A 20 1.81 -4.27 7.48
C THR A 20 1.42 -5.15 6.30
N LEU A 21 1.22 -4.52 5.15
CA LEU A 21 0.84 -5.15 3.90
C LEU A 21 2.04 -5.15 2.95
N LYS A 22 2.50 -6.32 2.51
CA LYS A 22 3.67 -6.45 1.62
C LYS A 22 3.29 -7.20 0.35
N SER A 23 3.63 -6.62 -0.79
CA SER A 23 3.54 -7.30 -2.08
C SER A 23 4.95 -7.56 -2.60
N TYR A 24 5.28 -8.84 -2.74
CA TYR A 24 6.44 -9.31 -3.47
C TYR A 24 5.94 -9.87 -4.79
N ALA A 25 6.67 -9.73 -5.90
CA ALA A 25 6.24 -10.29 -7.19
C ALA A 25 6.26 -11.85 -7.26
N LYS A 26 6.18 -12.57 -6.13
CA LYS A 26 6.24 -14.05 -6.06
C LYS A 26 4.93 -14.67 -5.56
N VAL A 27 4.14 -15.22 -6.48
CA VAL A 27 2.94 -16.08 -6.27
C VAL A 27 3.28 -17.28 -5.34
N PRO A 28 2.37 -17.82 -4.51
CA PRO A 28 0.90 -17.63 -4.53
C PRO A 28 0.28 -16.74 -3.44
N ASP A 29 0.96 -16.47 -2.33
CA ASP A 29 0.29 -15.89 -1.13
C ASP A 29 0.55 -14.39 -0.92
N ASN A 30 0.80 -13.63 -2.00
CA ASN A 30 1.04 -12.19 -1.87
C ASN A 30 -0.22 -11.40 -2.24
N ILE A 31 -0.50 -10.37 -1.45
CA ILE A 31 -1.49 -9.36 -1.79
C ILE A 31 -1.09 -8.67 -3.10
N SER A 32 -2.05 -8.46 -3.99
CA SER A 32 -1.87 -7.56 -5.14
C SER A 32 -2.08 -6.14 -4.65
N MET A 33 -1.09 -5.28 -4.90
CA MET A 33 -1.09 -3.88 -4.48
C MET A 33 -0.73 -2.97 -5.65
N ASP A 34 -1.64 -2.06 -5.95
CA ASP A 34 -1.43 -0.94 -6.86
C ASP A 34 -1.33 0.36 -6.05
N ILE A 35 -0.35 1.20 -6.43
CA ILE A 35 -0.06 2.47 -5.78
C ILE A 35 -0.16 3.55 -6.85
N GLU A 36 -1.08 4.47 -6.68
CA GLU A 36 -1.24 5.66 -7.50
C GLU A 36 -0.96 6.89 -6.65
N ALA A 37 0.10 7.62 -6.99
CA ALA A 37 0.45 8.88 -6.34
C ALA A 37 0.14 10.03 -7.31
N SER A 38 -0.78 10.92 -6.90
CA SER A 38 -1.13 12.12 -7.66
C SER A 38 -0.22 13.28 -7.24
N TYR A 39 0.80 13.56 -8.04
CA TYR A 39 1.63 14.76 -7.88
C TYR A 39 0.99 15.92 -8.65
N ALA A 40 0.13 16.68 -7.98
CA ALA A 40 -0.44 17.91 -8.53
C ALA A 40 0.14 19.12 -7.79
N SER A 41 0.91 19.96 -8.50
CA SER A 41 1.44 21.21 -7.97
C SER A 41 0.32 22.04 -7.31
N GLY A 42 0.44 22.27 -5.99
CA GLY A 42 -0.49 23.10 -5.21
C GLY A 42 -1.67 22.37 -4.54
N SER A 43 -1.72 21.04 -4.59
CA SER A 43 -2.65 20.22 -3.79
C SER A 43 -1.90 19.39 -2.75
N LYS A 44 -2.57 19.03 -1.64
CA LYS A 44 -2.04 18.00 -0.74
C LYS A 44 -1.88 16.71 -1.53
N GLU A 45 -0.69 16.12 -1.53
CA GLU A 45 -0.44 14.90 -2.29
C GLU A 45 -1.33 13.78 -1.75
N THR A 46 -2.07 13.14 -2.66
CA THR A 46 -2.91 12.00 -2.32
C THR A 46 -2.31 10.76 -2.95
N THR A 47 -2.04 9.76 -2.12
CA THR A 47 -1.66 8.42 -2.58
C THR A 47 -2.81 7.46 -2.33
N GLN A 48 -3.24 6.77 -3.37
CA GLN A 48 -4.20 5.68 -3.29
C GLN A 48 -3.46 4.34 -3.35
N VAL A 49 -3.75 3.48 -2.39
CA VAL A 49 -3.27 2.10 -2.37
C VAL A 49 -4.46 1.17 -2.48
N SER A 50 -4.55 0.43 -3.58
CA SER A 50 -5.60 -0.56 -3.81
C SER A 50 -5.07 -1.94 -3.46
N VAL A 51 -5.77 -2.63 -2.55
CA VAL A 51 -5.40 -3.97 -2.09
C VAL A 51 -6.50 -4.96 -2.47
N MET A 52 -6.14 -5.96 -3.26
CA MET A 52 -7.06 -7.02 -3.66
C MET A 52 -7.18 -8.09 -2.56
N ASN A 53 -8.41 -8.51 -2.30
CA ASN A 53 -8.80 -9.54 -1.33
C ASN A 53 -8.26 -9.32 0.09
N LEU A 54 -8.21 -8.07 0.56
CA LEU A 54 -7.87 -7.78 1.95
C LEU A 54 -8.90 -8.43 2.90
N PRO A 55 -8.48 -9.27 3.87
CA PRO A 55 -9.40 -9.87 4.83
C PRO A 55 -10.22 -8.84 5.59
N ALA A 56 -11.47 -9.19 5.90
CA ALA A 56 -12.36 -8.29 6.62
C ALA A 56 -11.85 -7.96 8.03
N GLU A 57 -11.13 -8.88 8.69
CA GLU A 57 -10.46 -8.58 9.96
C GLU A 57 -9.43 -7.45 9.84
N ASP A 58 -8.69 -7.39 8.73
CA ASP A 58 -7.60 -6.43 8.50
C ASP A 58 -8.12 -5.03 8.16
N ILE A 59 -9.31 -4.93 7.55
CA ILE A 59 -9.99 -3.65 7.32
C ILE A 59 -10.19 -2.90 8.65
N ASN A 60 -10.37 -3.59 9.77
CA ASN A 60 -10.56 -2.95 11.07
C ASN A 60 -9.33 -2.20 11.61
N TYR A 61 -8.14 -2.42 11.03
CA TYR A 61 -6.95 -1.64 11.35
C TYR A 61 -6.91 -0.30 10.62
N LEU A 62 -7.71 -0.15 9.55
CA LEU A 62 -7.77 1.04 8.72
C LEU A 62 -8.63 2.13 9.41
N THR A 63 -8.02 2.89 10.32
CA THR A 63 -8.71 3.98 11.01
C THR A 63 -8.33 5.34 10.40
N LYS A 64 -9.32 6.18 10.07
CA LYS A 64 -9.08 7.56 9.65
C LYS A 64 -8.14 8.29 10.62
N GLY A 65 -7.17 9.02 10.08
CA GLY A 65 -6.16 9.76 10.83
C GLY A 65 -4.97 8.93 11.32
N SER A 66 -4.97 7.61 11.12
CA SER A 66 -3.80 6.76 11.41
C SER A 66 -2.63 7.16 10.52
N ASN A 67 -1.42 7.10 11.07
CA ASN A 67 -0.21 7.31 10.28
C ASN A 67 -0.07 6.16 9.27
N ALA A 68 0.27 6.50 8.04
CA ALA A 68 0.46 5.56 6.96
C ALA A 68 1.78 5.86 6.24
N ARG A 69 2.50 4.80 5.88
CA ARG A 69 3.76 4.86 5.15
C ARG A 69 3.72 3.90 3.98
N VAL A 70 3.98 4.42 2.79
CA VAL A 70 4.10 3.63 1.57
C VAL A 70 5.57 3.51 1.21
N TYR A 71 6.00 2.29 0.99
CA TYR A 71 7.35 1.96 0.55
C TYR A 71 7.30 1.39 -0.86
N GLY A 72 8.25 1.81 -1.68
CA GLY A 72 8.43 1.34 -3.04
C GLY A 72 9.91 1.18 -3.36
N GLY A 73 10.21 0.29 -4.31
CA GLY A 73 11.56 0.11 -4.83
C GLY A 73 11.75 -1.26 -5.44
N TRP A 74 13.02 -1.63 -5.58
CA TRP A 74 13.44 -2.82 -6.29
C TRP A 74 14.45 -3.59 -5.45
N TYR A 75 14.33 -4.92 -5.45
CA TYR A 75 15.37 -5.83 -4.99
C TYR A 75 16.12 -6.39 -6.20
N SER A 76 17.41 -6.67 -6.04
CA SER A 76 18.10 -7.59 -6.93
C SER A 76 17.45 -8.99 -6.85
N GLU A 77 17.59 -9.76 -7.92
CA GLU A 77 16.97 -11.10 -8.00
C GLU A 77 17.37 -12.05 -6.86
N ASP A 78 18.62 -11.97 -6.43
CA ASP A 78 19.22 -12.71 -5.31
C ASP A 78 18.94 -12.07 -3.93
N GLY A 79 18.28 -10.91 -3.89
CA GLY A 79 17.99 -10.15 -2.68
C GLY A 79 19.21 -9.51 -2.00
N SER A 80 20.40 -9.59 -2.59
CA SER A 80 21.65 -9.08 -2.00
C SER A 80 21.73 -7.55 -1.92
N SER A 81 20.93 -6.85 -2.73
CA SER A 81 20.87 -5.39 -2.77
C SER A 81 19.44 -4.92 -3.05
N ASN A 82 19.10 -3.73 -2.57
CA ASN A 82 17.82 -3.09 -2.86
C ASN A 82 17.91 -1.56 -2.76
N ASN A 83 16.93 -0.88 -3.35
CA ASN A 83 16.75 0.58 -3.22
C ASN A 83 15.37 0.93 -2.64
N VAL A 84 14.83 0.07 -1.76
CA VAL A 84 13.51 0.30 -1.17
C VAL A 84 13.56 1.51 -0.23
N GLY A 85 12.69 2.48 -0.49
CA GLY A 85 12.54 3.69 0.31
C GLY A 85 11.09 3.99 0.63
N ILE A 86 10.88 4.97 1.52
CA ILE A 86 9.56 5.59 1.71
C ILE A 86 9.29 6.47 0.48
N ILE A 87 8.16 6.23 -0.18
CA ILE A 87 7.70 7.06 -1.30
C ILE A 87 6.56 8.00 -0.90
N MET A 88 5.89 7.72 0.22
CA MET A 88 4.84 8.56 0.80
C MET A 88 4.75 8.31 2.31
N GLU A 89 4.64 9.37 3.09
CA GLU A 89 4.25 9.32 4.50
C GLU A 89 3.12 10.32 4.74
N GLY A 90 2.08 9.92 5.45
CA GLY A 90 0.93 10.77 5.66
C GLY A 90 -0.09 10.15 6.59
N LYS A 91 -1.35 10.59 6.45
CA LYS A 91 -2.46 10.08 7.26
C LYS A 91 -3.55 9.45 6.40
N LEU A 92 -4.18 8.40 6.92
CA LEU A 92 -5.36 7.82 6.30
C LEU A 92 -6.50 8.84 6.25
N ALA A 93 -6.99 9.16 5.05
CA ALA A 93 -8.15 10.03 4.87
C ALA A 93 -9.45 9.29 5.21
N THR A 94 -9.63 8.11 4.63
CA THR A 94 -10.62 7.06 4.94
C THR A 94 -10.27 5.84 4.09
N PRO A 95 -10.39 4.61 4.59
CA PRO A 95 -10.54 3.48 3.68
C PRO A 95 -11.92 3.56 3.02
N THR A 96 -11.97 3.53 1.69
CA THR A 96 -13.21 3.32 0.96
C THR A 96 -13.12 1.94 0.33
N PRO A 97 -13.89 0.95 0.80
CA PRO A 97 -14.05 -0.29 0.04
C PRO A 97 -14.64 0.10 -1.33
N SER A 98 -13.87 -0.07 -2.39
CA SER A 98 -14.35 0.11 -3.76
C SER A 98 -14.98 -1.22 -4.19
N THR A 99 -16.31 -1.25 -4.30
CA THR A 99 -17.03 -2.39 -4.87
C THR A 99 -16.76 -2.43 -6.38
N ILE A 100 -16.01 -3.41 -6.88
CA ILE A 100 -16.11 -3.84 -8.27
C ILE A 100 -16.29 -5.35 -8.33
N ASP A 101 -17.52 -5.71 -8.70
CA ASP A 101 -18.14 -6.95 -9.21
C ASP A 101 -17.69 -8.34 -8.74
N SER A 102 -18.44 -9.34 -9.24
CA SER A 102 -18.79 -10.64 -8.68
C SER A 102 -17.66 -11.66 -8.50
N SER A 103 -16.38 -11.25 -8.50
CA SER A 103 -15.22 -12.15 -8.42
C SER A 103 -14.06 -11.75 -7.49
N GLY A 104 -14.00 -10.54 -6.91
CA GLY A 104 -12.85 -10.16 -6.06
C GLY A 104 -13.00 -8.83 -5.33
N LYS A 105 -12.90 -8.85 -3.99
CA LYS A 105 -13.08 -7.65 -3.15
C LYS A 105 -11.83 -6.78 -3.20
N SER A 106 -11.92 -5.50 -3.57
CA SER A 106 -10.81 -4.53 -3.47
C SER A 106 -11.03 -3.56 -2.31
N THR A 107 -9.95 -3.18 -1.61
CA THR A 107 -9.96 -2.13 -0.60
C THR A 107 -9.05 -1.00 -1.05
N THR A 108 -9.62 0.19 -1.29
CA THR A 108 -8.85 1.39 -1.60
C THR A 108 -8.56 2.17 -0.33
N ILE A 109 -7.27 2.42 -0.10
CA ILE A 109 -6.74 3.13 1.05
C ILE A 109 -6.21 4.47 0.54
N THR A 110 -6.87 5.56 0.94
CA THR A 110 -6.43 6.91 0.57
C THR A 110 -5.59 7.52 1.69
N ILE A 111 -4.37 7.93 1.33
CA ILE A 111 -3.38 8.58 2.20
C ILE A 111 -3.24 10.01 1.71
N VAL A 112 -3.34 10.97 2.63
CA VAL A 112 -3.14 12.40 2.34
C VAL A 112 -1.87 12.84 3.04
N ASP A 113 -1.06 13.62 2.33
CA ASP A 113 0.15 14.23 2.87
C ASP A 113 -0.17 15.14 4.08
N GLY A 114 0.75 15.20 5.04
CA GLY A 114 0.63 15.98 6.26
C GLY A 114 0.50 17.47 6.00
#